data_AF-A0A2S8SQC6-F1
#
_entry.id   AF-A0A2S8SQC6-F1
#
_cell.length_a   1.000
_cell.length_b   1.000
_cell.length_c   1.000
_cell.angle_alpha   90.00
_cell.angle_beta   90.00
_cell.angle_gamma   90.00
#
_symmetry.space_group_name_H-M   'P 1'
#
loop_
_entity.id
_entity.type
_entity.pdbx_description
1 polymer ?
#
loop_
_entity_poly.entity_id
_entity_poly.type
_entity_poly.pdbx_seq_one_letter_code
_entity_poly.pdbx_strand_id
1 'polypeptide(L)'
;MKPFAFFSLGALLLAGCAQNTTQTASTENTNNAAPVSAATSKPELPVRGYLRALHAVPGAGTLSLSADAEKFASAEYGDATSFAAIHAERVKISAFGGDGKKVAGPMSMQLSGGEDVTILVTGIPGDIVLLPWKHKNRGPEKGKSKLAFVHSAKALPAMDLKIDGASFRRGVKFGIATDYTTLTPGKHQIQVSYDKSLAPQIVETEQPAVITKDEAGNVLNVEQPTPIASEIKRSQIVTLTQDVDLAAGKVYSLAVFTGAEKLPKVRLMEDKFAPEMVRAQ
;
A
#
# COMPACT_ATOMS: atom_id res chain seq x y z
N MET A 1 -23.31 -44.97 -40.96
CA MET A 1 -23.89 -46.34 -40.92
C MET A 1 -23.74 -46.85 -39.49
N LYS A 2 -24.86 -47.08 -38.80
CA LYS A 2 -24.97 -47.82 -37.52
C LYS A 2 -24.99 -49.35 -37.85
N PRO A 3 -25.06 -50.26 -36.87
CA PRO A 3 -24.14 -50.51 -35.74
C PRO A 3 -23.85 -52.03 -35.60
N PHE A 4 -23.07 -52.46 -34.61
CA PHE A 4 -23.24 -53.80 -34.03
C PHE A 4 -23.19 -53.71 -32.51
N ALA A 5 -24.29 -54.16 -31.90
CA ALA A 5 -24.44 -54.43 -30.48
C ALA A 5 -24.37 -55.95 -30.28
N PHE A 6 -23.76 -56.41 -29.20
CA PHE A 6 -24.01 -57.74 -28.65
C PHE A 6 -24.26 -57.65 -27.15
N PHE A 7 -25.30 -58.39 -26.77
CA PHE A 7 -25.90 -58.62 -25.46
C PHE A 7 -25.13 -59.68 -24.66
N SER A 8 -25.23 -59.63 -23.32
CA SER A 8 -25.44 -60.75 -22.35
C SER A 8 -24.76 -60.38 -21.01
N LEU A 9 -25.44 -60.12 -19.88
CA LEU A 9 -26.34 -60.91 -19.01
C LEU A 9 -25.62 -61.90 -18.06
N GLY A 10 -25.90 -61.77 -16.74
CA GLY A 10 -25.70 -62.77 -15.67
C GLY A 10 -24.50 -62.50 -14.73
N ALA A 11 -24.65 -61.92 -13.54
CA ALA A 11 -25.20 -62.45 -12.27
C ALA A 11 -24.32 -63.50 -11.55
N LEU A 12 -23.88 -63.20 -10.32
CA LEU A 12 -24.30 -63.85 -9.05
C LEU A 12 -23.17 -63.84 -7.99
N LEU A 13 -23.50 -63.36 -6.78
CA LEU A 13 -22.70 -63.52 -5.55
C LEU A 13 -22.69 -64.98 -5.09
N LEU A 14 -21.62 -65.42 -4.42
CA LEU A 14 -21.72 -66.29 -3.24
C LEU A 14 -20.41 -66.28 -2.41
N ALA A 15 -20.60 -66.18 -1.10
CA ALA A 15 -19.60 -66.28 -0.06
C ALA A 15 -19.16 -67.75 0.15
N GLY A 16 -17.93 -67.94 0.63
CA GLY A 16 -17.42 -69.22 1.10
C GLY A 16 -16.34 -69.02 2.16
N CYS A 17 -16.71 -69.27 3.42
CA CYS A 17 -15.80 -69.49 4.54
C CYS A 17 -15.42 -70.98 4.60
N ALA A 18 -14.16 -71.32 4.87
CA ALA A 18 -13.80 -72.54 5.62
C ALA A 18 -12.39 -72.42 6.21
N GLN A 19 -12.31 -72.74 7.50
CA GLN A 19 -11.18 -72.69 8.41
C GLN A 19 -10.33 -73.98 8.35
N ASN A 20 -9.09 -73.93 8.86
CA ASN A 20 -8.64 -74.58 10.12
C ASN A 20 -7.23 -75.19 10.02
N THR A 21 -6.29 -74.75 10.87
CA THR A 21 -5.51 -75.65 11.77
C THR A 21 -4.73 -74.84 12.84
N THR A 22 -5.27 -74.87 14.06
CA THR A 22 -4.65 -75.28 15.34
C THR A 22 -3.28 -74.70 15.80
N GLN A 23 -3.38 -73.73 16.72
CA GLN A 23 -2.92 -73.75 18.13
C GLN A 23 -1.42 -73.86 18.46
N THR A 24 -0.87 -72.87 19.17
CA THR A 24 -0.25 -73.03 20.51
C THR A 24 -0.20 -71.67 21.20
N ALA A 25 -0.71 -71.62 22.42
CA ALA A 25 -0.66 -70.47 23.30
C ALA A 25 0.69 -70.44 24.06
N SER A 26 1.32 -69.28 24.11
CA SER A 26 2.27 -68.91 25.16
C SER A 26 1.93 -67.49 25.60
N THR A 27 1.41 -67.38 26.82
CA THR A 27 1.25 -66.13 27.57
C THR A 27 2.61 -65.49 27.83
N GLU A 28 2.85 -64.32 27.26
CA GLU A 28 3.80 -63.34 27.79
C GLU A 28 3.11 -61.97 27.85
N ASN A 29 2.86 -61.56 29.09
CA ASN A 29 2.48 -60.22 29.47
C ASN A 29 3.77 -59.42 29.65
N THR A 30 3.98 -58.36 28.87
CA THR A 30 4.51 -57.05 29.34
C THR A 30 4.55 -56.05 28.18
N ASN A 31 3.66 -55.06 28.24
CA ASN A 31 3.87 -53.66 27.91
C ASN A 31 4.95 -53.31 26.86
N ASN A 32 4.55 -53.12 25.60
CA ASN A 32 5.15 -52.07 24.79
C ASN A 32 4.22 -51.62 23.64
N ALA A 33 3.10 -50.97 24.01
CA ALA A 33 2.44 -50.08 23.08
C ALA A 33 3.34 -48.85 22.93
N ALA A 34 4.10 -48.80 21.84
CA ALA A 34 4.80 -47.58 21.45
C ALA A 34 3.77 -46.44 21.42
N PRO A 35 3.96 -45.35 22.19
CA PRO A 35 3.03 -44.24 22.14
C PRO A 35 3.11 -43.64 20.74
N VAL A 36 1.95 -43.56 20.08
CA VAL A 36 1.76 -42.69 18.92
C VAL A 36 2.15 -41.29 19.41
N SER A 37 3.33 -40.84 18.99
CA SER A 37 3.87 -39.54 19.36
C SER A 37 2.98 -38.49 18.73
N ALA A 38 2.01 -38.00 19.51
CA ALA A 38 1.32 -36.78 19.23
C ALA A 38 2.38 -35.67 19.24
N ALA A 39 2.80 -35.25 18.06
CA ALA A 39 3.61 -34.05 17.91
C ALA A 39 2.81 -32.89 18.49
N THR A 40 3.17 -32.47 19.70
CA THR A 40 2.70 -31.23 20.30
C THR A 40 3.30 -30.08 19.49
N SER A 41 2.62 -29.67 18.42
CA SER A 41 2.92 -28.39 17.77
C SER A 41 2.70 -27.28 18.81
N LYS A 42 3.75 -26.49 19.05
CA LYS A 42 3.68 -25.24 19.83
C LYS A 42 2.41 -24.47 19.43
N PRO A 43 1.59 -23.97 20.36
CA PRO A 43 0.46 -23.13 20.01
C PRO A 43 0.97 -21.95 19.18
N GLU A 44 0.50 -21.84 17.94
CA GLU A 44 0.78 -20.67 17.10
C GLU A 44 0.12 -19.48 17.78
N LEU A 45 0.90 -18.42 18.05
CA LEU A 45 0.35 -17.23 18.68
C LEU A 45 -0.76 -16.66 17.77
N PRO A 46 -1.86 -16.13 18.32
CA PRO A 46 -2.93 -15.60 17.49
C PRO A 46 -2.43 -14.44 16.63
N VAL A 47 -2.82 -14.40 15.37
CA VAL A 47 -2.46 -13.30 14.46
C VAL A 47 -3.25 -12.05 14.84
N ARG A 48 -2.55 -10.98 15.21
CA ARG A 48 -3.14 -9.69 15.62
C ARG A 48 -3.30 -8.72 14.45
N GLY A 49 -2.57 -8.92 13.37
CA GLY A 49 -2.76 -8.17 12.14
C GLY A 49 -1.79 -8.61 11.06
N TYR A 50 -1.88 -7.96 9.91
CA TYR A 50 -1.06 -8.21 8.75
C TYR A 50 -0.42 -6.91 8.30
N LEU A 51 0.91 -6.90 8.20
CA LEU A 51 1.66 -5.73 7.76
C LEU A 51 2.32 -5.99 6.42
N ARG A 52 2.32 -4.97 5.55
CA ARG A 52 3.22 -4.90 4.40
C ARG A 52 3.91 -3.56 4.34
N ALA A 53 5.02 -3.49 3.64
CA ALA A 53 5.69 -2.23 3.35
C ALA A 53 5.30 -1.73 1.96
N LEU A 54 5.18 -0.41 1.81
CA LEU A 54 5.22 0.27 0.52
C LEU A 54 6.38 1.26 0.52
N HIS A 55 7.35 1.08 -0.37
CA HIS A 55 8.53 1.94 -0.40
C HIS A 55 8.40 3.06 -1.43
N ALA A 56 8.34 4.29 -0.93
CA ALA A 56 8.09 5.53 -1.68
C ALA A 56 9.24 6.55 -1.61
N VAL A 57 10.42 6.17 -1.11
CA VAL A 57 11.55 7.10 -0.90
C VAL A 57 12.53 6.99 -2.06
N PRO A 58 12.59 7.97 -2.98
CA PRO A 58 13.52 7.91 -4.09
C PRO A 58 14.97 7.93 -3.60
N GLY A 59 15.84 7.10 -4.18
CA GLY A 59 17.28 7.09 -3.90
C GLY A 59 17.69 6.51 -2.55
N ALA A 60 16.77 5.91 -1.77
CA ALA A 60 17.11 5.31 -0.48
C ALA A 60 17.68 3.88 -0.57
N GLY A 61 17.76 3.29 -1.78
CA GLY A 61 18.09 1.88 -1.98
C GLY A 61 17.00 0.96 -1.44
N THR A 62 17.31 -0.33 -1.25
CA THR A 62 16.37 -1.27 -0.61
C THR A 62 16.16 -0.91 0.85
N LEU A 63 14.90 -0.85 1.28
CA LEU A 63 14.54 -0.64 2.68
C LEU A 63 13.99 -1.93 3.29
N SER A 64 14.42 -2.22 4.51
CA SER A 64 13.84 -3.28 5.33
C SER A 64 13.03 -2.70 6.47
N LEU A 65 11.94 -3.38 6.86
CA LEU A 65 11.11 -2.96 7.98
C LEU A 65 11.05 -4.05 9.04
N SER A 66 11.06 -3.63 10.30
CA SER A 66 10.86 -4.50 11.44
C SER A 66 9.69 -4.07 12.31
N ALA A 67 9.10 -5.05 13.00
CA ALA A 67 8.18 -4.86 14.11
C ALA A 67 8.86 -5.40 15.38
N ASP A 68 9.08 -4.54 16.38
CA ASP A 68 9.72 -4.89 17.66
C ASP A 68 11.08 -5.64 17.54
N ALA A 69 11.83 -5.35 16.46
CA ALA A 69 13.11 -5.94 16.04
C ALA A 69 13.04 -7.14 15.09
N GLU A 70 11.88 -7.75 14.86
CA GLU A 70 11.73 -8.80 13.86
C GLU A 70 11.46 -8.21 12.47
N LYS A 71 12.30 -8.54 11.49
CA LYS A 71 12.12 -8.09 10.10
C LYS A 71 10.91 -8.81 9.49
N PHE A 72 9.93 -8.04 9.00
CA PHE A 72 8.75 -8.60 8.32
C PHE A 72 8.71 -8.26 6.82
N ALA A 73 9.48 -7.27 6.36
CA ALA A 73 9.45 -6.81 4.97
C ALA A 73 10.81 -6.32 4.48
N SER A 74 11.01 -6.42 3.17
CA SER A 74 12.10 -5.83 2.39
C SER A 74 11.51 -5.36 1.08
N ALA A 75 11.61 -4.07 0.77
CA ALA A 75 10.99 -3.47 -0.41
C ALA A 75 12.00 -2.64 -1.20
N GLU A 76 11.87 -2.69 -2.52
CA GLU A 76 12.54 -1.77 -3.45
C GLU A 76 11.67 -0.55 -3.72
N TYR A 77 12.29 0.53 -4.19
CA TYR A 77 11.57 1.77 -4.48
C TYR A 77 10.46 1.57 -5.52
N GLY A 78 9.25 1.98 -5.16
CA GLY A 78 8.05 1.89 -5.99
C GLY A 78 7.26 0.58 -5.80
N ASP A 79 7.76 -0.37 -5.01
CA ASP A 79 7.13 -1.67 -4.79
C ASP A 79 6.54 -1.81 -3.38
N ALA A 80 5.61 -2.77 -3.26
CA ALA A 80 4.99 -3.17 -2.01
C ALA A 80 5.23 -4.65 -1.78
N THR A 81 5.45 -5.03 -0.53
CA THR A 81 5.63 -6.42 -0.16
C THR A 81 4.29 -7.15 -0.05
N SER A 82 4.35 -8.47 0.03
CA SER A 82 3.24 -9.26 0.56
C SER A 82 2.95 -8.88 2.02
N PHE A 83 1.72 -9.17 2.45
CA PHE A 83 1.32 -9.06 3.85
C PHE A 83 1.95 -10.18 4.69
N ALA A 84 2.59 -9.81 5.79
CA ALA A 84 3.16 -10.71 6.79
C ALA A 84 2.32 -10.67 8.07
N ALA A 85 2.09 -11.83 8.67
CA ALA A 85 1.37 -11.95 9.93
C ALA A 85 2.18 -11.36 11.09
N ILE A 86 1.49 -10.62 11.96
CA ILE A 86 2.04 -10.06 13.19
C ILE A 86 1.22 -10.58 14.37
N HIS A 87 1.91 -11.11 15.37
CA HIS A 87 1.27 -11.78 16.52
C HIS A 87 1.20 -10.89 17.78
N ALA A 88 1.81 -9.71 17.74
CA ALA A 88 1.80 -8.76 18.84
C ALA A 88 0.69 -7.70 18.66
N GLU A 89 -0.03 -7.39 19.75
CA GLU A 89 -1.10 -6.37 19.73
C GLU A 89 -0.56 -4.94 19.60
N ARG A 90 0.61 -4.67 20.18
CA ARG A 90 1.28 -3.37 20.11
C ARG A 90 2.65 -3.59 19.53
N VAL A 91 2.95 -2.91 18.44
CA VAL A 91 4.22 -3.05 17.72
C VAL A 91 4.89 -1.71 17.49
N LYS A 92 6.23 -1.71 17.55
CA LYS A 92 7.08 -0.59 17.15
C LYS A 92 7.68 -0.88 15.79
N ILE A 93 7.24 -0.12 14.79
CA ILE A 93 7.71 -0.26 13.41
C ILE A 93 8.92 0.64 13.18
N SER A 94 10.00 0.07 12.65
CA SER A 94 11.19 0.82 12.23
C SER A 94 11.58 0.43 10.81
N ALA A 95 12.18 1.36 10.06
CA ALA A 95 12.75 1.11 8.74
C ALA A 95 14.27 1.27 8.78
N PHE A 96 14.97 0.43 8.01
CA PHE A 96 16.42 0.37 7.94
C PHE A 96 16.87 0.40 6.48
N GLY A 97 17.97 1.11 6.22
CA GLY A 97 18.64 1.13 4.93
C GLY A 97 19.34 -0.20 4.63
N GLY A 98 19.82 -0.36 3.40
CA GLY A 98 20.61 -1.53 2.98
C GLY A 98 21.91 -1.72 3.78
N ASP A 99 22.41 -0.67 4.43
CA ASP A 99 23.56 -0.69 5.35
C ASP A 99 23.20 -1.15 6.77
N GLY A 100 21.93 -1.49 7.02
CA GLY A 100 21.42 -1.90 8.33
C GLY A 100 21.21 -0.75 9.32
N LYS A 101 21.48 0.50 8.94
CA LYS A 101 21.21 1.65 9.81
C LYS A 101 19.74 1.99 9.80
N LYS A 102 19.21 2.34 10.97
CA LYS A 102 17.83 2.80 11.11
C LYS A 102 17.67 4.15 10.42
N VAL A 103 16.72 4.24 9.49
CA VAL A 103 16.42 5.45 8.71
C VAL A 103 15.09 6.10 9.09
N ALA A 104 14.17 5.36 9.74
CA ALA A 104 12.93 5.90 10.29
C ALA A 104 12.41 5.07 11.47
N GLY A 105 11.62 5.71 12.35
CA GLY A 105 10.99 5.07 13.51
C GLY A 105 11.83 5.09 14.82
N PRO A 106 11.30 4.52 15.91
CA PRO A 106 10.12 3.66 15.94
C PRO A 106 8.78 4.42 15.87
N MET A 107 7.84 3.91 15.08
CA MET A 107 6.43 4.30 15.09
C MET A 107 5.64 3.23 15.86
N SER A 108 4.95 3.62 16.93
CA SER A 108 4.11 2.69 17.69
C SER A 108 2.72 2.59 17.08
N MET A 109 2.18 1.38 16.97
CA MET A 109 0.78 1.16 16.59
C MET A 109 0.16 0.01 17.36
N GLN A 110 -1.17 0.03 17.44
CA GLN A 110 -1.98 -1.06 17.97
C GLN A 110 -2.73 -1.76 16.83
N LEU A 111 -2.64 -3.08 16.82
CA LEU A 111 -3.34 -3.98 15.92
C LEU A 111 -4.52 -4.59 16.67
N SER A 112 -5.72 -4.44 16.11
CA SER A 112 -6.98 -4.85 16.75
C SER A 112 -7.50 -6.22 16.31
N GLY A 113 -6.66 -7.08 15.72
CA GLY A 113 -7.03 -8.40 15.19
C GLY A 113 -7.45 -8.33 13.72
N GLY A 114 -6.80 -9.12 12.86
CA GLY A 114 -7.20 -9.28 11.44
C GLY A 114 -7.14 -8.01 10.57
N GLU A 115 -6.48 -6.94 11.04
CA GLU A 115 -6.29 -5.71 10.28
C GLU A 115 -5.17 -5.88 9.24
N ASP A 116 -5.45 -5.57 7.99
CA ASP A 116 -4.41 -5.41 6.96
C ASP A 116 -3.94 -3.95 6.95
N VAL A 117 -2.63 -3.72 7.14
CA VAL A 117 -2.05 -2.38 7.19
C VAL A 117 -0.85 -2.28 6.25
N THR A 118 -0.88 -1.29 5.37
CA THR A 118 0.32 -0.89 4.61
C THR A 118 1.09 0.17 5.39
N ILE A 119 2.37 -0.07 5.62
CA ILE A 119 3.29 0.96 6.10
C ILE A 119 3.86 1.69 4.89
N LEU A 120 3.39 2.91 4.64
CA LEU A 120 3.96 3.80 3.64
C LEU A 120 5.29 4.32 4.17
N VAL A 121 6.39 3.93 3.54
CA VAL A 121 7.72 4.46 3.82
C VAL A 121 8.01 5.55 2.80
N THR A 122 7.85 6.82 3.20
CA THR A 122 7.77 7.98 2.29
C THR A 122 8.68 9.11 2.74
N GLY A 123 8.93 10.10 1.88
CA GLY A 123 9.78 11.25 2.14
C GLY A 123 10.97 11.29 1.19
N ILE A 124 12.11 11.73 1.71
CA ILE A 124 13.40 11.76 1.01
C ILE A 124 14.48 11.18 1.93
N PRO A 125 15.62 10.72 1.40
CA PRO A 125 16.75 10.31 2.24
C PRO A 125 17.10 11.42 3.25
N GLY A 126 17.25 11.05 4.53
CA GLY A 126 17.46 11.98 5.64
C GLY A 126 16.17 12.51 6.31
N ASP A 127 15.02 12.41 5.66
CA ASP A 127 13.70 12.81 6.18
C ASP A 127 12.62 11.78 5.76
N ILE A 128 12.84 10.53 6.17
CA ILE A 128 11.93 9.41 5.91
C ILE A 128 10.88 9.35 7.03
N VAL A 129 9.63 9.16 6.64
CA VAL A 129 8.48 9.07 7.53
C VAL A 129 7.75 7.75 7.28
N LEU A 130 7.27 7.12 8.36
CA LEU A 130 6.40 5.95 8.32
C LEU A 130 4.97 6.40 8.53
N LEU A 131 4.08 6.05 7.61
CA LEU A 131 2.65 6.34 7.73
C LEU A 131 1.84 5.05 7.62
N PRO A 132 0.98 4.73 8.60
CA PRO A 132 0.17 3.53 8.54
C PRO A 132 -1.12 3.80 7.75
N TRP A 133 -1.40 2.96 6.77
CA TRP A 133 -2.68 2.92 6.07
C TRP A 133 -3.42 1.63 6.40
N LYS A 134 -4.43 1.74 7.25
CA LYS A 134 -5.35 0.65 7.58
C LYS A 134 -6.35 0.45 6.44
N HIS A 135 -6.36 -0.72 5.83
CA HIS A 135 -7.26 -1.01 4.73
C HIS A 135 -8.66 -1.37 5.24
N LYS A 136 -9.71 -0.77 4.66
CA LYS A 136 -11.12 -1.04 4.96
C LYS A 136 -11.84 -1.54 3.70
N ASN A 137 -12.99 -2.22 3.84
CA ASN A 137 -13.85 -2.65 2.72
C ASN A 137 -13.12 -3.45 1.62
N ARG A 138 -12.27 -4.38 2.07
CA ARG A 138 -11.24 -5.08 1.29
C ARG A 138 -11.76 -6.18 0.36
N GLY A 139 -13.00 -6.65 0.53
CA GLY A 139 -13.55 -7.71 -0.32
C GLY A 139 -13.98 -7.16 -1.69
N PRO A 140 -13.47 -7.67 -2.82
CA PRO A 140 -14.01 -7.32 -4.12
C PRO A 140 -15.44 -7.86 -4.24
N GLU A 141 -16.35 -7.07 -4.77
CA GLU A 141 -17.68 -7.57 -5.11
C GLU A 141 -17.55 -8.62 -6.24
N LYS A 142 -18.46 -9.60 -6.27
CA LYS A 142 -18.38 -10.71 -7.24
C LYS A 142 -18.35 -10.15 -8.67
N GLY A 143 -17.29 -10.47 -9.41
CA GLY A 143 -17.11 -10.05 -10.81
C GLY A 143 -16.71 -8.57 -10.98
N LYS A 144 -16.41 -7.84 -9.91
CA LYS A 144 -15.95 -6.44 -9.96
C LYS A 144 -14.49 -6.32 -9.52
N SER A 145 -13.88 -5.18 -9.84
CA SER A 145 -12.57 -4.79 -9.31
C SER A 145 -12.75 -3.69 -8.27
N LYS A 146 -11.76 -3.52 -7.40
CA LYS A 146 -11.69 -2.37 -6.48
C LYS A 146 -10.39 -1.62 -6.67
N LEU A 147 -10.46 -0.29 -6.56
CA LEU A 147 -9.31 0.60 -6.63
C LEU A 147 -9.33 1.58 -5.47
N ALA A 148 -8.22 1.70 -4.74
CA ALA A 148 -7.97 2.82 -3.85
C ALA A 148 -6.80 3.64 -4.37
N PHE A 149 -6.80 4.93 -4.08
CA PHE A 149 -5.68 5.80 -4.35
C PHE A 149 -4.93 6.12 -3.06
N VAL A 150 -3.60 6.20 -3.10
CA VAL A 150 -2.79 6.64 -1.96
C VAL A 150 -1.76 7.68 -2.39
N HIS A 151 -1.76 8.81 -1.67
CA HIS A 151 -0.79 9.88 -1.88
C HIS A 151 0.41 9.71 -0.94
N SER A 152 1.47 9.06 -1.43
CA SER A 152 2.72 8.78 -0.73
C SER A 152 3.88 9.66 -1.23
N ALA A 153 3.58 10.84 -1.79
CA ALA A 153 4.59 11.76 -2.34
C ALA A 153 4.71 13.01 -1.48
N LYS A 154 5.49 12.95 -0.38
CA LYS A 154 5.64 14.05 0.60
C LYS A 154 6.01 15.40 -0.03
N ALA A 155 6.78 15.38 -1.12
CA ALA A 155 7.28 16.58 -1.80
C ALA A 155 6.26 17.19 -2.77
N LEU A 156 5.10 16.57 -2.96
CA LEU A 156 4.06 17.03 -3.87
C LEU A 156 2.87 17.61 -3.07
N PRO A 157 2.17 18.61 -3.61
CA PRO A 157 0.99 19.18 -2.98
C PRO A 157 -0.22 18.25 -3.14
N ALA A 158 -1.35 18.67 -2.59
CA ALA A 158 -2.59 17.91 -2.70
C ALA A 158 -2.99 17.67 -4.16
N MET A 159 -3.58 16.50 -4.42
CA MET A 159 -3.85 16.00 -5.76
C MET A 159 -5.34 15.80 -6.02
N ASP A 160 -5.74 16.09 -7.25
CA ASP A 160 -7.04 15.79 -7.80
C ASP A 160 -6.96 14.53 -8.67
N LEU A 161 -8.05 13.77 -8.67
CA LEU A 161 -8.14 12.46 -9.30
C LEU A 161 -9.36 12.39 -10.21
N LYS A 162 -9.13 11.87 -11.41
CA LYS A 162 -10.19 11.48 -12.34
C LYS A 162 -10.02 10.04 -12.78
N ILE A 163 -11.15 9.37 -13.01
CA ILE A 163 -11.24 8.03 -13.58
C ILE A 163 -12.12 8.16 -14.81
N ASP A 164 -11.60 7.77 -15.98
CA ASP A 164 -12.28 7.86 -17.28
C ASP A 164 -12.84 9.26 -17.56
N GLY A 165 -12.08 10.29 -17.21
CA GLY A 165 -12.45 11.70 -17.38
C GLY A 165 -13.42 12.25 -16.31
N ALA A 166 -14.08 11.39 -15.53
CA ALA A 166 -14.97 11.80 -14.45
C ALA A 166 -14.19 12.11 -13.15
N SER A 167 -14.61 13.14 -12.41
CA SER A 167 -14.00 13.49 -11.12
C SER A 167 -14.25 12.38 -10.10
N PHE A 168 -13.17 11.88 -9.49
CA PHE A 168 -13.22 10.84 -8.46
C PHE A 168 -13.02 11.42 -7.06
N ARG A 169 -11.93 12.17 -6.87
CA ARG A 169 -11.58 12.83 -5.60
C ARG A 169 -10.81 14.12 -5.88
N ARG A 170 -10.92 15.10 -4.99
CA ARG A 170 -10.21 16.37 -5.08
C ARG A 170 -9.45 16.66 -3.79
N GLY A 171 -8.31 17.32 -3.91
CA GLY A 171 -7.49 17.77 -2.79
C GLY A 171 -7.03 16.63 -1.87
N VAL A 172 -6.74 15.45 -2.41
CA VAL A 172 -6.17 14.35 -1.62
C VAL A 172 -4.81 14.80 -1.11
N LYS A 173 -4.69 14.95 0.22
CA LYS A 173 -3.48 15.43 0.88
C LYS A 173 -2.44 14.32 1.02
N PHE A 174 -1.18 14.70 1.19
CA PHE A 174 -0.11 13.76 1.51
C PHE A 174 -0.46 12.88 2.71
N GLY A 175 -0.14 11.59 2.61
CA GLY A 175 -0.38 10.59 3.65
C GLY A 175 -1.81 10.06 3.69
N ILE A 176 -2.71 10.56 2.83
CA ILE A 176 -4.10 10.10 2.75
C ILE A 176 -4.24 9.07 1.66
N ALA A 177 -4.96 8.00 1.99
CA ALA A 177 -5.51 7.05 1.05
C ALA A 177 -7.03 7.24 0.96
N THR A 178 -7.60 7.04 -0.22
CA THR A 178 -9.05 7.01 -0.42
C THR A 178 -9.61 5.68 0.07
N ASP A 179 -10.92 5.65 0.31
CA ASP A 179 -11.62 4.37 0.34
C ASP A 179 -11.53 3.67 -1.02
N TYR A 180 -11.69 2.34 -1.02
CA TYR A 180 -11.82 1.58 -2.24
C TYR A 180 -13.11 1.93 -2.96
N THR A 181 -12.98 2.23 -4.25
CA THR A 181 -14.12 2.35 -5.17
C THR A 181 -14.27 1.09 -6.00
N THR A 182 -15.50 0.67 -6.24
CA THR A 182 -15.81 -0.48 -7.08
C THR A 182 -15.84 -0.03 -8.54
N LEU A 183 -15.12 -0.73 -9.40
CA LEU A 183 -15.04 -0.49 -10.83
C LEU A 183 -15.41 -1.75 -11.60
N THR A 184 -15.79 -1.56 -12.87
CA THR A 184 -15.87 -2.68 -13.81
C THR A 184 -14.48 -3.25 -14.06
N PRO A 185 -14.34 -4.56 -14.32
CA PRO A 185 -13.09 -5.08 -14.83
C PRO A 185 -12.78 -4.51 -16.23
N GLY A 186 -11.50 -4.41 -16.56
CA GLY A 186 -10.99 -3.93 -17.84
C GLY A 186 -10.17 -2.64 -17.71
N LYS A 187 -10.00 -1.97 -18.85
CA LYS A 187 -9.17 -0.77 -18.97
C LYS A 187 -9.86 0.45 -18.41
N HIS A 188 -9.13 1.19 -17.58
CA HIS A 188 -9.53 2.49 -17.06
C HIS A 188 -8.39 3.48 -17.24
N GLN A 189 -8.72 4.73 -17.54
CA GLN A 189 -7.75 5.82 -17.56
C GLN A 189 -7.82 6.58 -16.25
N ILE A 190 -6.70 6.63 -15.52
CA ILE A 190 -6.58 7.41 -14.29
C ILE A 190 -5.79 8.68 -14.58
N GLN A 191 -6.32 9.82 -14.17
CA GLN A 191 -5.61 11.09 -14.23
C GLN A 191 -5.37 11.60 -12.81
N VAL A 192 -4.12 11.99 -12.55
CA VAL A 192 -3.70 12.63 -11.30
C VAL A 192 -3.22 14.03 -11.66
N SER A 193 -3.84 15.06 -11.10
CA SER A 193 -3.45 16.44 -11.34
C SER A 193 -3.14 17.19 -10.05
N TYR A 194 -2.18 18.10 -10.08
CA TYR A 194 -1.81 18.91 -8.93
C TYR A 194 -1.28 20.28 -9.37
N ASP A 195 -1.35 21.25 -8.47
CA ASP A 195 -0.86 22.60 -8.73
C ASP A 195 0.62 22.73 -8.32
N LYS A 196 1.51 22.84 -9.31
CA LYS A 196 2.95 23.01 -9.10
C LYS A 196 3.26 24.49 -8.92
N SER A 197 3.65 24.87 -7.70
CA SER A 197 4.20 26.20 -7.43
C SER A 197 5.46 26.43 -8.26
N LEU A 198 5.52 27.57 -8.94
CA LEU A 198 6.67 28.03 -9.71
C LEU A 198 7.43 29.11 -8.93
N ALA A 199 8.64 29.42 -9.40
CA ALA A 199 9.38 30.57 -8.87
C ALA A 199 8.51 31.83 -9.03
N PRO A 200 8.37 32.64 -7.97
CA PRO A 200 7.61 33.87 -8.06
C PRO A 200 8.29 34.84 -9.04
N GLN A 201 7.48 35.65 -9.70
CA GLN A 201 7.98 36.74 -10.52
C GLN A 201 8.10 37.99 -9.65
N ILE A 202 9.28 38.59 -9.62
CA ILE A 202 9.47 39.90 -9.00
C ILE A 202 9.12 40.97 -10.04
N VAL A 203 8.22 41.87 -9.66
CA VAL A 203 7.90 43.07 -10.43
C VAL A 203 8.36 44.26 -9.62
N GLU A 204 9.35 44.97 -10.14
CA GLU A 204 9.80 46.24 -9.60
C GLU A 204 8.96 47.36 -10.21
N THR A 205 8.36 48.18 -9.36
CA THR A 205 7.61 49.36 -9.76
C THR A 205 8.32 50.59 -9.20
N GLU A 206 8.74 51.49 -10.07
CA GLU A 206 9.30 52.78 -9.68
C GLU A 206 8.22 53.64 -9.04
N GLN A 207 8.45 54.10 -7.82
CA GLN A 207 7.60 55.15 -7.24
C GLN A 207 7.90 56.50 -7.87
N PRO A 208 6.90 57.34 -8.13
CA PRO A 208 7.17 58.70 -8.57
C PRO A 208 7.92 59.47 -7.47
N ALA A 209 8.84 60.35 -7.87
CA ALA A 209 9.53 61.23 -6.95
C ALA A 209 8.52 62.11 -6.18
N VAL A 210 8.69 62.23 -4.86
CA VAL A 210 7.83 63.09 -4.04
C VAL A 210 8.49 64.47 -3.95
N ILE A 211 7.81 65.48 -4.50
CA ILE A 211 8.27 66.88 -4.45
C ILE A 211 7.47 67.61 -3.38
N THR A 212 8.15 68.11 -2.35
CA THR A 212 7.55 68.95 -1.31
C THR A 212 7.75 70.42 -1.66
N LYS A 213 6.71 71.24 -1.55
CA LYS A 213 6.75 72.69 -1.84
C LYS A 213 6.25 73.51 -0.66
N ASP A 214 6.70 74.76 -0.55
CA ASP A 214 6.20 75.73 0.44
C ASP A 214 4.85 76.37 0.03
N GLU A 215 4.29 77.22 0.89
CA GLU A 215 3.04 77.96 0.61
C GLU A 215 3.14 78.92 -0.58
N ALA A 216 4.36 79.31 -0.96
CA ALA A 216 4.64 80.15 -2.14
C ALA A 216 4.88 79.31 -3.42
N GLY A 217 4.91 77.98 -3.32
CA GLY A 217 5.12 77.04 -4.43
C GLY A 217 6.59 76.73 -4.76
N ASN A 218 7.55 77.16 -3.94
CA ASN A 218 8.97 76.83 -4.11
C ASN A 218 9.25 75.40 -3.62
N VAL A 219 10.17 74.70 -4.28
CA VAL A 219 10.56 73.34 -3.90
C VAL A 219 11.40 73.36 -2.62
N LEU A 220 10.94 72.63 -1.62
CA LEU A 220 11.62 72.43 -0.33
C LEU A 220 12.45 71.15 -0.30
N ASN A 221 11.96 70.07 -0.93
CA ASN A 221 12.63 68.78 -0.97
C ASN A 221 12.17 67.95 -2.18
N VAL A 222 13.05 67.06 -2.66
CA VAL A 222 12.76 66.06 -3.68
C VAL A 222 13.21 64.70 -3.15
N GLU A 223 12.26 63.85 -2.79
CA GLU A 223 12.54 62.47 -2.38
C GLU A 223 12.72 61.62 -3.64
N GLN A 224 13.84 60.89 -3.71
CA GLN A 224 14.15 60.08 -4.89
C GLN A 224 13.19 58.88 -5.02
N PRO A 225 12.84 58.48 -6.25
CA PRO A 225 12.14 57.23 -6.51
C PRO A 225 12.83 56.09 -5.77
N THR A 226 12.07 55.39 -4.93
CA THR A 226 12.52 54.13 -4.36
C THR A 226 11.74 53.01 -5.07
N PRO A 227 12.42 52.06 -5.72
CA PRO A 227 11.72 50.95 -6.37
C PRO A 227 11.02 50.09 -5.30
N ILE A 228 9.76 49.75 -5.54
CA ILE A 228 9.04 48.75 -4.76
C ILE A 228 9.08 47.43 -5.51
N ALA A 229 9.66 46.41 -4.89
CA ALA A 229 9.59 45.04 -5.36
C ALA A 229 8.28 44.37 -4.88
N SER A 230 7.49 43.85 -5.81
CA SER A 230 6.30 43.05 -5.54
C SER A 230 6.48 41.60 -6.00
N GLU A 231 6.12 40.64 -5.15
CA GLU A 231 6.20 39.21 -5.47
C GLU A 231 4.88 38.69 -6.05
N ILE A 232 4.90 38.26 -7.32
CA ILE A 232 3.76 37.62 -7.98
C ILE A 232 3.95 36.10 -7.92
N LYS A 233 3.11 35.42 -7.12
CA LYS A 233 3.08 33.96 -7.07
C LYS A 233 2.60 33.39 -8.39
N ARG A 234 3.28 32.36 -8.86
CA ARG A 234 2.96 31.65 -10.11
C ARG A 234 2.80 30.17 -9.84
N SER A 235 1.92 29.53 -10.61
CA SER A 235 1.70 28.10 -10.51
C SER A 235 1.31 27.50 -11.85
N GLN A 236 1.40 26.17 -11.97
CA GLN A 236 1.08 25.42 -13.18
C GLN A 236 0.40 24.11 -12.80
N ILE A 237 -0.72 23.80 -13.44
CA ILE A 237 -1.35 22.49 -13.30
C ILE A 237 -0.55 21.45 -14.07
N VAL A 238 -0.07 20.45 -13.35
CA VAL A 238 0.55 19.25 -13.92
C VAL A 238 -0.47 18.12 -13.88
N THR A 239 -0.63 17.39 -14.98
CA THR A 239 -1.50 16.21 -15.06
C THR A 239 -0.71 15.01 -15.53
N LEU A 240 -0.78 13.92 -14.79
CA LEU A 240 -0.28 12.61 -15.17
C LEU A 240 -1.46 11.73 -15.57
N THR A 241 -1.33 11.02 -16.68
CA THR A 241 -2.32 10.03 -17.14
C THR A 241 -1.70 8.64 -17.07
N GLN A 242 -2.43 7.69 -16.48
CA GLN A 242 -2.03 6.31 -16.35
C GLN A 242 -3.20 5.41 -16.76
N ASP A 243 -3.01 4.63 -17.82
CA ASP A 243 -3.94 3.56 -18.17
C ASP A 243 -3.68 2.34 -17.27
N VAL A 244 -4.74 1.78 -16.72
CA VAL A 244 -4.70 0.59 -15.84
C VAL A 244 -5.65 -0.46 -16.37
N ASP A 245 -5.30 -1.74 -16.20
CA ASP A 245 -6.18 -2.86 -16.53
C ASP A 245 -6.51 -3.63 -15.25
N LEU A 246 -7.79 -3.64 -14.88
CA LEU A 246 -8.27 -4.18 -13.62
C LEU A 246 -8.94 -5.52 -13.84
N ALA A 247 -8.41 -6.58 -13.23
CA ALA A 247 -9.02 -7.91 -13.33
C ALA A 247 -10.23 -8.06 -12.40
N ALA A 248 -11.17 -8.92 -12.80
CA ALA A 248 -12.34 -9.25 -12.00
C ALA A 248 -11.95 -9.97 -10.70
N GLY A 249 -12.62 -9.62 -9.59
CA GLY A 249 -12.35 -10.21 -8.28
C GLY A 249 -11.02 -9.78 -7.66
N LYS A 250 -10.39 -8.72 -8.17
CA LYS A 250 -9.13 -8.18 -7.67
C LYS A 250 -9.30 -6.81 -7.03
N VAL A 251 -8.40 -6.52 -6.11
CA VAL A 251 -8.34 -5.26 -5.38
C VAL A 251 -6.99 -4.65 -5.65
N TYR A 252 -6.98 -3.35 -5.92
CA TYR A 252 -5.79 -2.63 -6.31
C TYR A 252 -5.64 -1.35 -5.51
N SER A 253 -4.39 -0.95 -5.32
CA SER A 253 -4.03 0.39 -4.90
C SER A 253 -3.20 1.07 -6.00
N LEU A 254 -3.53 2.34 -6.25
CA LEU A 254 -2.77 3.23 -7.09
C LEU A 254 -2.02 4.21 -6.20
N ALA A 255 -0.71 4.06 -6.13
CA ALA A 255 0.13 4.86 -5.27
C ALA A 255 0.91 5.91 -6.06
N VAL A 256 0.97 7.14 -5.53
CA VAL A 256 1.75 8.24 -6.11
C VAL A 256 2.95 8.54 -5.24
N PHE A 257 4.13 8.49 -5.84
CA PHE A 257 5.42 8.69 -5.16
C PHE A 257 6.16 9.87 -5.75
N THR A 258 7.09 10.41 -4.96
CA THR A 258 8.09 11.34 -5.47
C THR A 258 9.12 10.55 -6.27
N GLY A 259 9.25 10.85 -7.56
CA GLY A 259 10.26 10.35 -8.47
C GLY A 259 11.55 11.17 -8.47
N ALA A 260 12.42 10.88 -9.44
CA ALA A 260 13.57 11.72 -9.74
C ALA A 260 13.11 13.16 -10.05
N GLU A 261 13.95 14.14 -9.71
CA GLU A 261 13.67 15.58 -9.94
C GLU A 261 12.35 16.08 -9.30
N LYS A 262 11.84 15.36 -8.29
CA LYS A 262 10.55 15.67 -7.63
C LYS A 262 9.34 15.58 -8.56
N LEU A 263 9.40 14.79 -9.63
CA LEU A 263 8.25 14.51 -10.48
C LEU A 263 7.41 13.35 -9.91
N PRO A 264 6.07 13.37 -10.04
CA PRO A 264 5.25 12.25 -9.61
C PRO A 264 5.58 10.99 -10.40
N LYS A 265 5.62 9.85 -9.72
CA LYS A 265 5.50 8.52 -10.31
C LYS A 265 4.28 7.83 -9.77
N VAL A 266 3.65 7.01 -10.60
CA VAL A 266 2.47 6.25 -10.20
C VAL A 266 2.71 4.77 -10.40
N ARG A 267 2.21 3.96 -9.47
CA ARG A 267 2.25 2.50 -9.58
C ARG A 267 0.91 1.91 -9.20
N LEU A 268 0.42 1.02 -10.04
CA LEU A 268 -0.69 0.13 -9.72
C LEU A 268 -0.16 -1.13 -9.04
N MET A 269 -0.85 -1.56 -7.98
CA MET A 269 -0.42 -2.69 -7.15
C MET A 269 -1.64 -3.54 -6.82
N GLU A 270 -1.53 -4.86 -6.92
CA GLU A 270 -2.59 -5.77 -6.45
C GLU A 270 -2.48 -5.93 -4.93
N ASP A 271 -3.58 -5.67 -4.23
CA ASP A 271 -3.67 -5.81 -2.78
C ASP A 271 -4.17 -7.22 -2.43
N LYS A 272 -3.21 -8.15 -2.37
CA LYS A 272 -3.44 -9.55 -1.99
C LYS A 272 -3.54 -9.68 -0.46
N PHE A 273 -4.70 -9.31 0.09
CA PHE A 273 -4.95 -9.43 1.53
C PHE A 273 -4.91 -10.88 2.02
N ALA A 274 -4.64 -11.06 3.32
CA ALA A 274 -4.75 -12.36 3.94
C ALA A 274 -6.18 -12.92 3.80
N PRO A 275 -6.38 -14.19 3.43
CA PRO A 275 -7.71 -14.78 3.29
C PRO A 275 -8.45 -14.78 4.62
N GLU A 276 -9.79 -14.60 4.59
CA GLU A 276 -10.61 -14.56 5.81
C GLU A 276 -10.47 -15.83 6.67
N MET A 277 -10.26 -17.00 6.06
CA MET A 277 -10.07 -18.27 6.78
C MET A 277 -8.79 -18.30 7.64
N VAL A 278 -7.75 -17.55 7.26
CA VAL A 278 -6.49 -17.43 8.03
C VAL A 278 -6.64 -16.45 9.20
N ARG A 279 -7.76 -15.68 9.25
CA ARG A 279 -8.00 -14.68 10.29
C ARG A 279 -8.81 -15.21 11.49
N ALA A 280 -9.38 -16.40 11.37
CA ALA A 280 -10.27 -17.00 12.38
C ALA A 280 -9.56 -18.00 13.31
N GLN A 281 -8.24 -18.14 13.18
CA GLN A 281 -7.38 -18.99 14.01
C GLN A 281 -6.56 -18.12 14.96
#